data_AF-A0A0D7QE04-F1
#
_entry.id   AF-A0A0D7QE04-F1
#
_cell.length_a   1.000
_cell.length_b   1.000
_cell.length_c   1.000
_cell.angle_alpha   90.00
_cell.angle_beta   90.00
_cell.angle_gamma   90.00
#
_symmetry.space_group_name_H-M   'P 1'
#
loop_
_entity.id
_entity.type
_entity.pdbx_description
1 polymer ?
#
loop_
_entity_poly.entity_id
_entity_poly.type
_entity_poly.pdbx_seq_one_letter_code
_entity_poly.pdbx_strand_id
1 'polypeptide(L)' 'MIIVAYGTAINQALKNPRTKLEDLKVLRDHAHALLQSQGDLKGSLRTLEKEIKSRERDLKTKAKKKK' A
#
# COMPACT_ATOMS: atom_id res chain seq x y z
N MET A 1 1.60 0.25 15.14
CA MET A 1 1.20 -0.43 13.88
C MET A 1 2.18 -1.55 13.63
N ILE A 2 1.77 -2.80 13.82
CA ILE A 2 2.63 -3.96 13.54
C ILE A 2 2.65 -4.10 12.01
N ILE A 3 3.81 -3.89 11.38
CA ILE A 3 4.00 -4.24 9.97
C ILE A 3 3.98 -5.76 9.94
N VAL A 4 2.79 -6.35 9.74
CA VAL A 4 2.68 -7.78 9.55
C VAL A 4 3.30 -8.07 8.19
N ALA A 5 4.53 -8.57 8.20
CA ALA A 5 5.17 -9.11 7.01
C ALA A 5 4.43 -10.39 6.61
N TYR A 6 3.28 -10.25 5.95
CA TYR A 6 2.45 -11.38 5.52
C TYR A 6 3.24 -12.34 4.62
N GLY A 7 4.25 -11.84 3.89
CA GLY A 7 5.20 -12.70 3.18
C GLY A 7 5.96 -13.68 4.10
N THR A 8 6.32 -13.26 5.30
CA THR A 8 6.95 -14.12 6.31
C THR A 8 5.94 -15.12 6.89
N ALA A 9 4.73 -14.67 7.19
CA ALA A 9 3.65 -15.54 7.70
C ALA A 9 3.27 -16.63 6.69
N ILE A 10 3.17 -16.29 5.40
CA ILE A 10 2.93 -17.25 4.30
C ILE A 10 4.06 -18.26 4.20
N ASN A 11 5.32 -17.81 4.22
CA ASN A 11 6.46 -18.73 4.19
C ASN A 11 6.53 -19.65 5.41
N GLN A 12 6.21 -19.15 6.61
CA GLN A 12 6.16 -19.99 7.81
C GLN A 12 5.01 -21.00 7.76
N ALA A 13 3.84 -20.58 7.29
CA ALA A 13 2.68 -21.45 7.12
C ALA A 13 2.95 -22.57 6.10
N LEU A 14 3.62 -22.26 4.99
CA LEU A 14 4.01 -23.25 3.97
C LEU A 14 5.13 -24.19 4.44
N LYS A 15 6.06 -23.71 5.29
CA LYS A 15 7.12 -24.54 5.87
C LYS A 15 6.63 -25.47 6.97
N ASN A 16 5.49 -25.17 7.59
CA ASN A 16 4.94 -26.00 8.65
C ASN A 16 3.99 -27.06 8.05
N PRO A 17 4.34 -28.35 8.09
CA PRO A 17 3.51 -29.41 7.54
C PRO A 17 2.22 -29.66 8.32
N ARG A 18 2.07 -29.06 9.52
CA ARG A 18 0.83 -29.13 10.33
C ARG A 18 -0.18 -28.04 9.97
N THR A 19 0.16 -27.11 9.08
CA THR A 19 -0.77 -26.07 8.67
C THR A 19 -1.90 -26.69 7.87
N LYS A 20 -3.14 -26.43 8.28
CA LYS A 20 -4.31 -26.98 7.59
C LYS A 20 -4.58 -26.21 6.31
N LEU A 21 -5.21 -26.88 5.35
CA LEU A 21 -5.63 -26.27 4.10
C LEU A 21 -6.54 -25.05 4.32
N GLU A 22 -7.39 -25.08 5.36
CA GLU A 22 -8.25 -23.95 5.72
C GLU A 22 -7.46 -22.73 6.18
N ASP A 23 -6.46 -22.92 7.04
CA ASP A 23 -5.58 -21.82 7.49
C ASP A 23 -4.83 -21.18 6.30
N LEU A 24 -4.38 -21.99 5.33
CA LEU A 24 -3.74 -21.47 4.12
C LEU A 24 -4.71 -20.67 3.25
N LYS A 25 -5.98 -21.09 3.14
CA LYS A 25 -7.02 -20.35 2.40
C LYS A 25 -7.31 -19.00 3.04
N VAL A 26 -7.43 -18.95 4.37
CA VAL A 26 -7.64 -17.71 5.12
C VAL A 26 -6.45 -16.77 4.94
N LEU A 27 -5.23 -17.29 5.05
CA LEU A 27 -4.00 -16.51 4.88
C LEU A 27 -3.89 -15.93 3.46
N ARG A 28 -4.27 -16.70 2.43
CA ARG A 28 -4.37 -16.24 1.05
C ARG A 28 -5.38 -15.11 0.91
N ASP A 29 -6.58 -15.26 1.46
CA ASP A 29 -7.65 -14.27 1.33
C ASP A 29 -7.24 -12.93 1.97
N HIS A 30 -6.68 -12.97 3.17
CA HIS A 30 -6.11 -11.80 3.84
C HIS A 30 -4.97 -11.16 3.03
N ALA A 31 -4.09 -11.96 2.43
CA ALA A 31 -3.01 -11.44 1.59
C ALA A 31 -3.55 -10.74 0.33
N HIS A 32 -4.60 -11.28 -0.30
CA HIS A 32 -5.27 -10.64 -1.44
C HIS A 32 -5.94 -9.31 -1.04
N ALA A 33 -6.69 -9.30 0.07
CA ALA A 33 -7.32 -8.08 0.58
C ALA A 33 -6.28 -6.98 0.88
N LEU A 34 -5.15 -7.36 1.47
CA LEU A 34 -4.05 -6.43 1.72
C LEU A 34 -3.43 -5.89 0.43
N LEU A 35 -3.21 -6.74 -0.58
CA LEU A 35 -2.68 -6.31 -1.88
C LEU A 35 -3.65 -5.33 -2.58
N GLN A 36 -4.95 -5.60 -2.53
CA GLN A 36 -5.95 -4.68 -3.07
C GLN A 36 -5.95 -3.34 -2.34
N SER A 37 -5.91 -3.36 -1.00
CA SER A 37 -5.84 -2.13 -0.19
C SER A 37 -4.57 -1.32 -0.45
N GLN A 38 -3.41 -1.99 -0.60
CA GLN A 38 -2.17 -1.33 -0.97
C GLN A 38 -2.20 -0.75 -2.40
N GLY A 39 -2.89 -1.42 -3.32
CA GLY A 39 -3.11 -0.92 -4.68
C GLY A 39 -3.91 0.37 -4.71
N ASP A 40 -5.01 0.43 -3.95
CA ASP A 40 -5.82 1.64 -3.79
C ASP A 40 -5.01 2.77 -3.15
N LEU A 41 -4.27 2.46 -2.07
CA LEU A 41 -3.38 3.41 -1.41
C LEU A 41 -2.32 3.98 -2.38
N LYS A 42 -1.72 3.13 -3.21
CA LYS A 42 -0.75 3.56 -4.24
C LYS A 42 -1.40 4.50 -5.27
N GLY A 43 -2.64 4.22 -5.67
CA GLY A 43 -3.42 5.10 -6.56
C GLY A 43 -3.68 6.46 -5.91
N SER A 44 -4.16 6.44 -4.67
CA SER A 44 -4.45 7.63 -3.86
C SER A 44 -3.20 8.48 -3.61
N LEU A 45 -2.06 7.87 -3.29
CA LEU A 45 -0.77 8.55 -3.14
C LEU A 45 -0.36 9.27 -4.44
N ARG A 46 -0.48 8.60 -5.59
CA ARG A 46 -0.16 9.23 -6.88
C ARG A 46 -1.04 10.46 -7.17
N THR A 47 -2.31 10.42 -6.79
CA THR A 47 -3.21 11.58 -6.91
C THR A 47 -2.80 12.71 -5.97
N LEU A 48 -2.47 12.38 -4.72
CA LEU A 48 -2.00 13.34 -3.73
C LEU A 48 -0.70 14.04 -4.19
N GLU A 49 0.28 13.29 -4.71
CA GLU A 49 1.53 13.84 -5.24
C GLU A 49 1.30 14.80 -6.42
N LYS A 50 0.36 14.47 -7.32
CA LYS A 50 -0.01 15.34 -8.44
C LYS A 50 -0.58 16.67 -7.94
N GLU A 51 -1.48 16.61 -6.97
CA GLU A 51 -2.10 17.80 -6.37
C GLU A 51 -1.05 18.67 -5.66
N ILE A 52 -0.16 18.06 -4.87
CA ILE A 52 0.97 18.75 -4.22
C ILE A 52 1.80 19.48 -5.28
N LYS A 53 2.22 18.77 -6.34
CA LYS A 53 3.04 19.36 -7.42
C LYS A 53 2.31 20.46 -8.20
N SER A 54 0.97 20.39 -8.28
CA SER A 54 0.15 21.45 -8.88
C SER A 54 0.20 22.70 -8.01
N ARG A 55 -0.12 22.57 -6.73
CA ARG A 55 -0.13 23.69 -5.77
C ARG A 55 1.25 24.32 -5.60
N GLU A 56 2.31 23.53 -5.58
CA GLU A 56 3.69 24.05 -5.55
C GLU A 56 4.03 24.91 -6.78
N ARG A 57 3.55 24.51 -7.97
CA ARG A 57 3.71 25.31 -9.19
C ARG A 57 2.92 26.61 -9.11
N ASP A 58 1.68 26.57 -8.64
CA ASP A 58 0.86 27.77 -8.46
C ASP A 58 1.50 28.78 -7.50
N LEU A 59 2.07 28.30 -6.40
CA LEU A 59 2.81 29.14 -5.44
C LEU A 59 4.03 29.81 -6.09
N LYS A 60 4.83 29.08 -6.87
CA LYS A 60 5.98 29.65 -7.60
C LYS A 60 5.56 30.68 -8.64
N THR A 61 4.44 30.45 -9.32
CA THR A 61 3.94 31.35 -10.37
C THR A 61 3.39 32.64 -9.76
N LYS A 62 2.69 32.55 -8.62
CA LYS A 62 2.24 33.72 -7.84
C LYS A 62 3.41 34.54 -7.29
N ALA A 63 4.49 33.90 -6.84
CA ALA A 63 5.69 34.59 -6.38
C ALA A 63 6.39 35.38 -7.50
N LYS A 64 6.37 34.86 -8.74
CA LYS A 64 7.00 35.51 -9.90
C LYS A 64 6.19 36.69 -10.47
N LYS A 65 4.88 36.75 -10.19
CA LYS A 65 3.96 37.81 -10.68
C LYS A 65 3.89 39.03 -9.75
N LYS A 66 4.50 38.95 -8.55
CA LYS A 66 4.51 40.01 -7.53
C LYS A 66 5.85 40.77 -7.45
N LYS A 67 6.74 40.54 -8.43
CA LYS A 67 8.04 41.19 -8.61
C LYS A 67 8.06 41.83 -10.00
#